data_AF-A0A9E4V2R1-F1
#
_entry.id   AF-A0A9E4V2R1-F1
#
_cell.length_a   1.000
_cell.length_b   1.000
_cell.length_c   1.000
_cell.angle_alpha   90.00
_cell.angle_beta   90.00
_cell.angle_gamma   90.00
#
_symmetry.space_group_name_H-M   'P 1'
#
loop_
_entity.id
_entity.type
_entity.pdbx_description
1 polymer ?
#
loop_
_entity_poly.entity_id
_entity_poly.type
_entity_poly.pdbx_seq_one_letter_code
_entity_poly.pdbx_strand_id
1 'polypeptide(L)'
;MATSTPTPTATIPPYHYATRAEAEAGAIKLGCSGWNQAKVDGTTYFRACASGASFESLVSATIKPASDAQIAITPSPTTTISLPPTSTPTISAQPTSTPVPQTAAPAHAPPPYHYATRAEAEAGAEELGCSGFNGVRVEGTFYYRACGSDESYELLASGAPITLSGAPCKLESDATVRFSATLTDLTQIASIVPAGSPSGGVIKPHSYLHNKDLPGGKNVRVPVYAIADSVLTSVAYYDTSVGTSEYLIFFDVTCEISYKFDHIMSVAPKILAVAPEIPSDTSEGNRTPAITFKAGELIGYANGAGGQGAWDFGVYDTTYTNQFANQERYVKGNMGQLLHTVCPYDYFTEPLKSQMYALLGTHDQRLVPDVECTTTQRDVPGAVAGAWFDTQVLEFSDAKVAIAMLPGDIVAITGIGGDVRISKGQPTWLDPGLLTTTHCYSGSGRWFFIEIQADGMEMAIADGSGGCPGALPAGATVYYR
;
A
#
# COMPACT_ATOMS: atom_id res chain seq x y z
N MET A 1 28.97 19.60 59.73
CA MET A 1 29.19 19.22 58.32
C MET A 1 28.20 18.11 58.01
N ALA A 2 27.07 18.45 57.37
CA ALA A 2 26.08 17.46 56.97
C ALA A 2 26.54 16.81 55.66
N THR A 3 26.90 15.53 55.73
CA THR A 3 27.25 14.69 54.59
C THR A 3 25.98 14.43 53.76
N SER A 4 25.93 14.99 52.55
CA SER A 4 24.90 14.68 51.56
C SER A 4 25.11 13.25 51.05
N THR A 5 24.15 12.36 51.31
CA THR A 5 24.08 11.05 50.69
C THR A 5 23.84 11.19 49.19
N PRO A 6 24.59 10.50 48.32
CA PRO A 6 24.36 10.53 46.88
C PRO A 6 22.99 9.93 46.55
N THR A 7 22.19 10.65 45.76
CA THR A 7 20.89 10.20 45.25
C THR A 7 21.12 9.00 44.33
N PRO A 8 20.36 7.90 44.47
CA PRO A 8 20.49 6.74 43.58
C PRO A 8 20.17 7.13 42.15
N THR A 9 21.07 6.79 41.21
CA THR A 9 20.88 6.99 39.78
C THR A 9 19.77 6.04 39.31
N ALA A 10 18.64 6.59 38.89
CA ALA A 10 17.54 5.80 38.34
C ALA A 10 18.05 4.99 37.13
N THR A 11 17.83 3.68 37.16
CA THR A 11 18.23 2.80 36.06
C THR A 11 17.21 2.98 34.94
N ILE A 12 17.65 3.45 33.78
CA ILE A 12 16.77 3.63 32.62
C ILE A 12 16.32 2.24 32.12
N PRO A 13 15.01 1.98 32.01
CA PRO A 13 14.53 0.69 31.52
C PRO A 13 14.98 0.43 30.07
N PRO A 14 15.16 -0.83 29.66
CA PRO A 14 15.47 -1.16 28.27
C PRO A 14 14.51 -0.50 27.29
N TYR A 15 15.05 0.01 26.18
CA TYR A 15 14.28 0.66 25.10
C TYR A 15 13.46 1.90 25.54
N HIS A 16 13.82 2.50 26.67
CA HIS A 16 13.37 3.82 27.10
C HIS A 16 14.54 4.79 26.97
N TYR A 17 14.25 6.01 26.50
CA TYR A 17 15.27 6.98 26.12
C TYR A 17 14.93 8.37 26.62
N ALA A 18 15.96 9.19 26.80
CA ALA A 18 15.81 10.57 27.25
C ALA A 18 15.30 11.49 26.13
N THR A 19 15.53 11.11 24.87
CA THR A 19 15.14 11.90 23.70
C THR A 19 14.32 11.10 22.68
N ARG A 20 13.53 11.81 21.86
CA ARG A 20 12.73 11.22 20.77
C ARG A 20 13.61 10.51 19.73
N ALA A 21 14.71 11.15 19.33
CA ALA A 21 15.63 10.60 18.32
C ALA A 21 16.25 9.27 18.76
N GLU A 22 16.59 9.13 20.04
CA GLU A 22 17.08 7.86 20.58
C GLU A 22 16.00 6.78 20.62
N ALA A 23 14.74 7.15 20.90
CA ALA A 23 13.61 6.23 20.87
C ALA A 23 13.28 5.74 19.45
N GLU A 24 13.38 6.61 18.44
CA GLU A 24 13.24 6.25 17.02
C GLU A 24 14.36 5.30 16.57
N ALA A 25 15.61 5.57 16.96
CA ALA A 25 16.72 4.65 16.71
C ALA A 25 16.54 3.31 17.44
N GLY A 26 15.92 3.31 18.62
CA GLY A 26 15.52 2.11 19.36
C GLY A 26 14.41 1.31 18.66
N ALA A 27 13.44 2.00 18.05
CA ALA A 27 12.33 1.38 17.32
C ALA A 27 12.83 0.55 16.13
N ILE A 28 13.79 1.09 15.38
CA ILE A 28 14.44 0.37 14.27
C ILE A 28 15.07 -0.94 14.74
N LYS A 29 15.72 -0.95 15.91
CA LYS A 29 16.33 -2.17 16.48
C LYS A 29 15.30 -3.21 16.91
N LEU A 30 14.10 -2.78 17.30
CA LEU A 30 13.00 -3.65 17.68
C LEU A 30 12.14 -4.11 16.50
N GLY A 31 12.38 -3.59 15.28
CA GLY A 31 11.55 -3.89 14.11
C GLY A 31 10.19 -3.18 14.13
N CYS A 32 10.10 -2.00 14.75
CA CYS A 32 8.92 -1.15 14.76
C CYS A 32 9.26 0.30 14.34
N SER A 33 8.23 1.14 14.15
CA SER A 33 8.39 2.56 13.82
C SER A 33 7.80 3.48 14.90
N GLY A 34 8.32 4.71 14.95
CA GLY A 34 7.84 5.77 15.85
C GLY A 34 8.22 5.59 17.32
N TRP A 35 7.61 6.42 18.17
CA TRP A 35 7.80 6.42 19.62
C TRP A 35 6.51 6.83 20.34
N ASN A 36 6.40 6.51 21.62
CA ASN A 36 5.41 7.11 22.52
C ASN A 36 6.02 7.53 23.86
N GLN A 37 5.32 8.38 24.61
CA GLN A 37 5.71 8.72 25.97
C GLN A 37 5.25 7.66 26.95
N ALA A 38 6.16 7.21 27.81
CA ALA A 38 5.86 6.30 28.90
C ALA A 38 6.38 6.89 30.22
N LYS A 39 5.61 6.72 31.31
CA LYS A 39 6.07 7.06 32.65
C LYS A 39 6.54 5.79 33.36
N VAL A 40 7.79 5.79 33.80
CA VAL A 40 8.36 4.72 34.63
C VAL A 40 8.87 5.35 35.92
N ASP A 41 8.34 4.88 37.05
CA ASP A 41 8.64 5.40 38.39
C ASP A 41 8.54 6.93 38.50
N GLY A 42 7.50 7.50 37.86
CA GLY A 42 7.23 8.94 37.86
C GLY A 42 8.09 9.76 36.90
N THR A 43 9.10 9.17 36.27
CA THR A 43 9.93 9.83 35.24
C THR A 43 9.35 9.55 33.85
N THR A 44 9.24 10.59 33.01
CA THR A 44 8.74 10.45 31.64
C THR A 44 9.90 10.15 30.70
N TYR A 45 9.77 9.08 29.93
CA TYR A 45 10.71 8.66 28.90
C TYR A 45 10.04 8.61 27.53
N PHE A 46 10.85 8.63 26.48
CA PHE A 46 10.44 8.25 25.14
C PHE A 46 10.71 6.76 24.96
N ARG A 47 9.66 5.99 24.70
CA ARG A 47 9.70 4.55 24.51
C ARG A 47 9.64 4.24 23.01
N ALA A 48 10.45 3.28 22.57
CA ALA A 48 10.45 2.81 21.20
C ALA A 48 9.07 2.26 20.78
N CYS A 49 8.75 2.36 19.50
CA CYS A 49 7.45 2.04 18.89
C CYS A 49 6.32 3.05 19.19
N ALA A 50 5.55 3.40 18.16
CA ALA A 50 4.42 4.33 18.27
C ALA A 50 3.30 3.80 19.19
N SER A 51 3.05 2.49 19.17
CA SER A 51 2.04 1.84 20.01
C SER A 51 2.67 1.12 21.21
N GLY A 52 2.05 1.29 22.39
CA GLY A 52 2.43 0.54 23.58
C GLY A 52 2.22 -0.96 23.40
N ALA A 53 1.19 -1.38 22.65
CA ALA A 53 0.93 -2.79 22.38
C ALA A 53 2.02 -3.43 21.51
N SER A 54 2.50 -2.72 20.49
CA SER A 54 3.61 -3.19 19.63
C SER A 54 4.91 -3.32 20.44
N PHE A 55 5.18 -2.35 21.31
CA PHE A 55 6.34 -2.40 22.22
C PHE A 55 6.31 -3.64 23.13
N GLU A 56 5.21 -3.88 23.85
CA GLU A 56 5.11 -5.00 24.79
C GLU A 56 5.24 -6.35 24.08
N SER A 57 4.67 -6.49 22.88
CA SER A 57 4.76 -7.71 22.06
C SER A 57 6.22 -8.01 21.65
N LEU A 58 6.92 -7.00 21.11
CA LEU A 58 8.28 -7.15 20.62
C LEU A 58 9.31 -7.36 21.74
N VAL A 59 9.17 -6.63 22.85
CA VAL A 59 10.07 -6.78 24.00
C VAL A 59 9.87 -8.13 24.68
N SER A 60 8.62 -8.60 24.80
CA SER A 60 8.33 -9.94 25.35
C SER A 60 8.88 -11.07 24.47
N ALA A 61 8.86 -10.91 23.15
CA ALA A 61 9.48 -11.84 22.22
C ALA A 61 11.02 -11.87 22.36
N THR A 62 11.64 -10.73 22.66
CA THR A 62 13.10 -10.58 22.81
C THR A 62 13.63 -11.13 24.15
N ILE A 63 12.79 -11.16 25.19
CA ILE A 63 13.18 -11.60 26.56
C ILE A 63 12.90 -13.09 26.79
N LYS A 64 12.26 -13.81 25.86
CA LYS A 64 11.95 -15.23 26.04
C LYS A 64 13.26 -16.06 26.13
N PRO A 65 13.53 -16.75 27.25
CA PRO A 65 14.73 -17.57 27.37
C PRO A 65 14.65 -18.75 26.42
N ALA A 66 15.69 -18.95 25.61
CA ALA A 66 15.84 -20.11 24.76
C ALA A 66 15.81 -21.39 25.62
N SER A 67 14.75 -22.18 25.50
CA SER A 67 14.69 -23.52 26.07
C SER A 67 15.59 -24.46 25.28
N ASP A 68 16.37 -25.25 26.00
CA ASP A 68 17.40 -26.17 25.55
C ASP A 68 17.06 -26.98 24.28
N ALA A 69 17.85 -26.76 23.23
CA ALA A 69 18.08 -27.72 22.15
C ALA A 69 19.59 -27.88 21.96
N GLN A 70 20.16 -28.94 22.52
CA GLN A 70 21.55 -29.33 22.27
C GLN A 70 21.71 -29.82 20.84
N ILE A 71 22.40 -29.04 20.00
CA ILE A 71 22.98 -29.52 18.74
C ILE A 71 24.49 -29.61 18.96
N ALA A 72 24.99 -30.85 18.93
CA ALA A 72 26.42 -31.14 18.96
C ALA A 72 27.06 -30.73 17.63
N ILE A 73 27.97 -29.76 17.67
CA ILE A 73 28.82 -29.38 16.53
C ILE A 73 30.24 -29.82 16.83
N THR A 74 30.76 -30.70 15.97
CA THR A 74 32.14 -31.19 15.98
C THR A 74 33.09 -30.10 15.44
N PRO A 75 34.24 -29.82 16.07
CA PRO A 75 35.13 -28.75 15.60
C PRO A 75 35.96 -29.19 14.39
N SER A 76 35.97 -28.38 13.34
CA SER A 76 36.95 -28.43 12.25
C SER A 76 38.19 -27.58 12.56
N PRO A 77 39.37 -27.92 12.01
CA PRO A 77 40.65 -27.41 12.48
C PRO A 77 40.96 -25.99 11.97
N THR A 78 41.42 -25.14 12.91
CA THR A 78 41.95 -23.80 12.65
C THR A 78 43.27 -23.88 11.88
N THR A 79 43.31 -23.24 10.71
CA THR A 79 44.55 -23.02 9.95
C THR A 79 45.16 -21.69 10.36
N THR A 80 46.31 -21.73 11.04
CA THR A 80 47.07 -20.55 11.45
C THR A 80 47.93 -20.07 10.28
N ILE A 81 47.66 -18.87 9.76
CA ILE A 81 48.55 -18.21 8.78
C ILE A 81 49.49 -17.27 9.53
N SER A 82 50.78 -17.55 9.42
CA SER A 82 51.90 -16.75 9.96
C SER A 82 52.29 -15.66 8.96
N LEU A 83 52.35 -14.40 9.40
CA LEU A 83 52.86 -13.28 8.62
C LEU A 83 54.38 -13.11 8.81
N PRO A 84 55.14 -12.79 7.75
CA PRO A 84 56.58 -12.58 7.84
C PRO A 84 56.95 -11.22 8.45
N PRO A 85 58.16 -11.08 9.03
CA PRO A 85 58.60 -9.86 9.70
C PRO A 85 58.89 -8.75 8.68
N THR A 86 58.38 -7.55 8.97
CA THR A 86 58.66 -6.33 8.21
C THR A 86 60.05 -5.80 8.56
N SER A 87 60.87 -5.59 7.53
CA SER A 87 62.20 -4.99 7.65
C SER A 87 62.11 -3.46 7.80
N THR A 88 62.92 -2.95 8.72
CA THR A 88 63.14 -1.52 8.98
C THR A 88 63.89 -0.86 7.82
N PRO A 89 63.44 0.30 7.31
CA PRO A 89 64.30 1.17 6.52
C PRO A 89 64.95 2.24 7.41
N THR A 90 66.29 2.27 7.36
CA THR A 90 67.10 3.43 7.71
C THR A 90 67.13 4.37 6.50
N ILE A 91 67.02 5.69 6.68
CA ILE A 91 67.95 6.73 6.15
C ILE A 91 67.37 8.16 6.19
N SER A 92 68.29 9.06 6.55
CA SER A 92 68.45 10.50 6.29
C SER A 92 67.40 11.52 6.69
N ALA A 93 67.84 12.40 7.58
CA ALA A 93 67.37 13.77 7.70
C ALA A 93 67.62 14.56 6.40
N GLN A 94 66.55 15.14 5.85
CA GLN A 94 66.55 16.11 4.77
C GLN A 94 66.09 17.48 5.34
N PRO A 95 66.59 18.63 4.83
CA PRO A 95 66.41 19.92 5.49
C PRO A 95 64.98 20.43 5.36
N THR A 96 64.55 21.11 6.42
CA THR A 96 63.27 21.82 6.57
C THR A 96 63.07 22.84 5.44
N SER A 97 62.20 22.52 4.48
CA SER A 97 61.60 23.52 3.59
C SER A 97 60.25 23.94 4.17
N THR A 98 60.09 25.25 4.37
CA THR A 98 58.84 25.91 4.75
C THR A 98 57.70 25.49 3.82
N PRO A 99 56.51 25.09 4.34
CA PRO A 99 55.41 24.68 3.49
C PRO A 99 54.87 25.89 2.74
N VAL A 100 55.00 25.85 1.42
CA VAL A 100 54.21 26.70 0.52
C VAL A 100 52.75 26.28 0.68
N PRO A 101 51.79 27.23 0.82
CA PRO A 101 50.37 26.87 0.88
C PRO A 101 50.02 26.07 -0.37
N GLN A 102 49.70 24.79 -0.20
CA GLN A 102 49.08 24.01 -1.27
C GLN A 102 47.78 24.72 -1.60
N THR A 103 47.74 25.34 -2.77
CA THR A 103 46.52 25.85 -3.38
C THR A 103 45.53 24.70 -3.38
N ALA A 104 44.45 24.84 -2.62
CA ALA A 104 43.43 23.81 -2.46
C ALA A 104 43.05 23.30 -3.85
N ALA A 105 43.16 21.99 -4.07
CA ALA A 105 42.66 21.37 -5.27
C ALA A 105 41.19 21.82 -5.45
N PRO A 106 40.77 22.18 -6.68
CA PRO A 106 39.41 22.64 -6.92
C PRO A 106 38.45 21.60 -6.35
N ALA A 107 37.57 22.03 -5.44
CA ALA A 107 36.60 21.16 -4.81
C ALA A 107 35.82 20.46 -5.93
N HIS A 108 35.96 19.13 -6.03
CA HIS A 108 35.16 18.34 -6.94
C HIS A 108 33.69 18.67 -6.64
N ALA A 109 32.93 18.99 -7.68
CA ALA A 109 31.51 19.21 -7.53
C ALA A 109 30.90 17.96 -6.86
N PRO A 110 30.04 18.14 -5.85
CA PRO A 110 29.41 17.00 -5.20
C PRO A 110 28.64 16.17 -6.25
N PRO A 111 28.61 14.84 -6.11
CA PRO A 111 27.77 14.00 -6.96
C PRO A 111 26.30 14.42 -6.88
N PRO A 112 25.46 14.08 -7.87
CA PRO A 112 24.02 14.38 -7.83
C PRO A 112 23.38 13.95 -6.50
N TYR A 113 22.54 14.83 -5.95
CA TYR A 113 21.84 14.62 -4.67
C TYR A 113 22.74 14.28 -3.46
N HIS A 114 24.02 14.68 -3.52
CA HIS A 114 24.93 14.69 -2.39
C HIS A 114 25.16 16.15 -1.98
N TYR A 115 24.96 16.44 -0.71
CA TYR A 115 24.95 17.80 -0.19
C TYR A 115 25.91 17.96 0.99
N ALA A 116 26.34 19.21 1.21
CA ALA A 116 27.23 19.54 2.33
C ALA A 116 26.47 19.56 3.66
N THR A 117 25.15 19.77 3.63
CA THR A 117 24.31 19.86 4.83
C THR A 117 23.13 18.91 4.81
N ARG A 118 22.61 18.58 6.00
CA ARG A 118 21.41 17.73 6.16
C ARG A 118 20.16 18.36 5.56
N ALA A 119 19.97 19.66 5.78
CA ALA A 119 18.79 20.37 5.29
C ALA A 119 18.71 20.36 3.75
N GLU A 120 19.85 20.50 3.07
CA GLU A 120 19.92 20.36 1.61
C GLU A 120 19.62 18.92 1.16
N ALA A 121 20.09 17.92 1.89
CA ALA A 121 19.78 16.52 1.58
C ALA A 121 18.31 16.15 1.83
N GLU A 122 17.67 16.75 2.83
CA GLU A 122 16.23 16.60 3.07
C GLU A 122 15.41 17.28 1.96
N ALA A 123 15.80 18.48 1.52
CA ALA A 123 15.18 19.13 0.37
C ALA A 123 15.38 18.34 -0.93
N GLY A 124 16.58 17.79 -1.15
CA GLY A 124 16.85 16.88 -2.27
C GLY A 124 16.09 15.56 -2.20
N ALA A 125 15.80 15.06 -1.00
CA ALA A 125 14.96 13.88 -0.81
C ALA A 125 13.50 14.18 -1.20
N GLU A 126 12.98 15.35 -0.84
CA GLU A 126 11.66 15.81 -1.28
C GLU A 126 11.58 15.94 -2.81
N GLU A 127 12.64 16.47 -3.45
CA GLU A 127 12.74 16.53 -4.91
C GLU A 127 12.72 15.14 -5.56
N LEU A 128 13.42 14.17 -4.97
CA LEU A 128 13.45 12.77 -5.43
C LEU A 128 12.18 11.97 -5.09
N GLY A 129 11.27 12.51 -4.26
CA GLY A 129 10.10 11.78 -3.78
C GLY A 129 10.42 10.72 -2.72
N CYS A 130 11.51 10.89 -1.96
CA CYS A 130 11.87 10.05 -0.81
C CYS A 130 11.95 10.87 0.48
N SER A 131 12.23 10.21 1.60
CA SER A 131 12.40 10.86 2.90
C SER A 131 13.74 10.53 3.54
N GLY A 132 14.21 11.46 4.38
CA GLY A 132 15.45 11.34 5.13
C GLY A 132 16.71 11.50 4.29
N PHE A 133 17.86 11.23 4.91
CA PHE A 133 19.17 11.31 4.30
C PHE A 133 20.07 10.19 4.83
N ASN A 134 21.11 9.84 4.06
CA ASN A 134 22.17 8.96 4.52
C ASN A 134 23.55 9.65 4.45
N GLY A 135 24.39 9.43 5.45
CA GLY A 135 25.75 9.97 5.47
C GLY A 135 26.71 9.05 4.71
N VAL A 136 27.28 9.53 3.60
CA VAL A 136 28.12 8.70 2.71
C VAL A 136 29.47 9.36 2.45
N ARG A 137 30.48 8.55 2.11
CA ARG A 137 31.78 9.06 1.66
C ARG A 137 31.96 8.76 0.17
N VAL A 138 32.16 9.80 -0.63
CA VAL A 138 32.49 9.68 -2.04
C VAL A 138 33.91 10.23 -2.24
N GLU A 139 34.80 9.37 -2.71
CA GLU A 139 36.22 9.71 -2.91
C GLU A 139 36.88 10.33 -1.65
N GLY A 140 36.52 9.82 -0.47
CA GLY A 140 37.04 10.27 0.82
C GLY A 140 36.34 11.51 1.41
N THR A 141 35.56 12.25 0.63
CA THR A 141 34.78 13.40 1.10
C THR A 141 33.42 12.95 1.63
N PHE A 142 33.03 13.45 2.81
CA PHE A 142 31.73 13.12 3.44
C PHE A 142 30.63 14.04 2.90
N TYR A 143 29.49 13.44 2.56
CA TYR A 143 28.28 14.13 2.11
C TYR A 143 27.06 13.60 2.85
N TYR A 144 26.02 14.44 2.92
CA TYR A 144 24.66 14.00 3.20
C TYR A 144 23.99 13.71 1.86
N ARG A 145 23.65 12.46 1.62
CA ARG A 145 22.96 12.03 0.40
C ARG A 145 21.47 11.99 0.65
N ALA A 146 20.68 12.45 -0.32
CA ALA A 146 19.22 12.34 -0.28
C ALA A 146 18.77 10.87 -0.17
N CYS A 147 17.60 10.66 0.42
CA CYS A 147 16.99 9.39 0.78
C CYS A 147 17.71 8.66 1.94
N GLY A 148 16.92 8.18 2.90
CA GLY A 148 17.41 7.47 4.09
C GLY A 148 18.00 6.07 3.82
N SER A 149 17.78 5.48 2.64
CA SER A 149 18.34 4.17 2.27
C SER A 149 19.13 4.22 0.96
N ASP A 150 20.17 3.39 0.87
CA ASP A 150 20.98 3.21 -0.35
C ASP A 150 20.10 2.75 -1.52
N GLU A 151 19.16 1.83 -1.27
CA GLU A 151 18.24 1.33 -2.28
C GLU A 151 17.32 2.43 -2.84
N SER A 152 16.73 3.28 -1.98
CA SER A 152 15.85 4.37 -2.44
C SER A 152 16.64 5.43 -3.22
N TYR A 153 17.87 5.73 -2.78
CA TYR A 153 18.73 6.65 -3.49
C TYR A 153 19.09 6.12 -4.88
N GLU A 154 19.62 4.89 -4.97
CA GLU A 154 20.01 4.30 -6.26
C GLU A 154 18.82 4.21 -7.20
N LEU A 155 17.64 3.87 -6.68
CA LEU A 155 16.40 3.81 -7.44
C LEU A 155 16.00 5.17 -8.02
N LEU A 156 15.89 6.18 -7.17
CA LEU A 156 15.30 7.47 -7.53
C LEU A 156 16.31 8.38 -8.24
N ALA A 157 17.59 8.31 -7.84
CA ALA A 157 18.65 9.09 -8.48
C ALA A 157 19.08 8.52 -9.84
N SER A 158 18.89 7.22 -10.10
CA SER A 158 19.14 6.64 -11.43
C SER A 158 18.04 6.95 -12.44
N GLY A 159 16.88 7.43 -11.99
CA GLY A 159 15.67 7.55 -12.81
C GLY A 159 15.13 6.19 -13.28
N ALA A 160 15.54 5.10 -12.62
CA ALA A 160 15.02 3.78 -12.94
C ALA A 160 13.51 3.75 -12.70
N PRO A 161 12.72 3.20 -13.63
CA PRO A 161 11.28 3.14 -13.45
C PRO A 161 10.95 2.27 -12.23
N ILE A 162 9.94 2.72 -11.48
CA ILE A 162 9.44 2.01 -10.30
C ILE A 162 8.18 1.23 -10.65
N THR A 163 8.04 0.03 -10.10
CA THR A 163 6.78 -0.72 -10.21
C THR A 163 5.73 -0.09 -9.29
N LEU A 164 4.47 -0.51 -9.40
CA LEU A 164 3.39 -0.03 -8.54
C LEU A 164 3.70 -0.12 -7.03
N SER A 165 4.53 -1.10 -6.66
CA SER A 165 4.98 -1.31 -5.27
C SER A 165 6.07 -0.32 -4.80
N GLY A 166 6.46 0.64 -5.66
CA GLY A 166 7.54 1.60 -5.40
C GLY A 166 8.95 1.00 -5.49
N ALA A 167 9.10 -0.22 -6.03
CA ALA A 167 10.37 -0.92 -6.12
C ALA A 167 11.08 -0.68 -7.47
N PRO A 168 12.41 -0.84 -7.55
CA PRO A 168 13.13 -0.86 -8.83
C PRO A 168 12.56 -1.89 -9.78
N CYS A 169 12.04 -1.42 -10.90
CA CYS A 169 11.67 -2.29 -11.99
C CYS A 169 12.92 -2.80 -12.72
N LYS A 170 12.94 -4.10 -13.00
CA LYS A 170 13.98 -4.77 -13.80
C LYS A 170 13.45 -5.35 -15.11
N LEU A 171 12.17 -5.10 -15.42
CA LEU A 171 11.52 -5.52 -16.65
C LEU A 171 11.82 -4.54 -17.77
N GLU A 172 11.49 -4.92 -19.00
CA GLU A 172 11.48 -3.99 -20.11
C GLU A 172 10.34 -2.98 -19.93
N SER A 173 10.62 -1.72 -20.19
CA SER A 173 9.62 -0.64 -20.18
C SER A 173 8.81 -0.68 -21.48
N ASP A 174 7.50 -0.77 -21.35
CA ASP A 174 6.55 -0.70 -22.47
C ASP A 174 5.14 -0.41 -21.93
N ALA A 175 4.74 0.86 -21.92
CA ALA A 175 3.40 1.29 -21.54
C ALA A 175 2.33 0.92 -22.60
N THR A 176 2.74 0.45 -23.78
CA THR A 176 1.84 0.10 -24.89
C THR A 176 1.47 -1.39 -24.92
N VAL A 177 1.99 -2.18 -23.98
CA VAL A 177 1.70 -3.60 -23.88
C VAL A 177 0.18 -3.86 -23.79
N ARG A 178 -0.27 -4.95 -24.43
CA ARG A 178 -1.67 -5.37 -24.45
C ARG A 178 -1.78 -6.84 -24.10
N PHE A 179 -2.90 -7.20 -23.48
CA PHE A 179 -3.18 -8.55 -23.01
C PHE A 179 -3.83 -9.39 -24.12
N SER A 180 -3.32 -10.60 -24.28
CA SER A 180 -3.71 -11.52 -25.37
C SER A 180 -4.29 -12.84 -24.88
N ALA A 181 -4.23 -13.13 -23.57
CA ALA A 181 -4.82 -14.32 -22.98
C ALA A 181 -6.02 -13.94 -22.10
N THR A 182 -7.06 -14.77 -22.09
CA THR A 182 -8.19 -14.59 -21.17
C THR A 182 -7.75 -14.82 -19.72
N LEU A 183 -8.35 -14.08 -18.79
CA LEU A 183 -8.10 -14.23 -17.35
C LEU A 183 -8.75 -15.49 -16.75
N THR A 184 -9.80 -16.01 -17.40
CA THR A 184 -10.58 -17.17 -16.94
C THR A 184 -11.45 -17.74 -18.08
N ASP A 185 -12.24 -18.78 -17.79
CA ASP A 185 -13.34 -19.21 -18.66
C ASP A 185 -14.52 -18.22 -18.53
N LEU A 186 -14.59 -17.28 -19.49
CA LEU A 186 -15.62 -16.25 -19.53
C LEU A 186 -17.05 -16.81 -19.62
N THR A 187 -17.23 -18.05 -20.07
CA THR A 187 -18.56 -18.68 -20.12
C THR A 187 -19.11 -19.00 -18.72
N GLN A 188 -18.26 -19.00 -17.70
CA GLN A 188 -18.63 -19.22 -16.30
C GLN A 188 -18.78 -17.92 -15.49
N ILE A 189 -18.58 -16.76 -16.13
CA ILE A 189 -18.77 -15.46 -15.50
C ILE A 189 -20.21 -15.00 -15.75
N ALA A 190 -20.88 -14.58 -14.69
CA ALA A 190 -22.25 -14.08 -14.72
C ALA A 190 -22.29 -12.57 -14.94
N SER A 191 -21.43 -11.83 -14.23
CA SER A 191 -21.24 -10.39 -14.43
C SER A 191 -19.86 -9.94 -13.97
N ILE A 192 -19.48 -8.76 -14.43
CA ILE A 192 -18.30 -8.01 -14.02
C ILE A 192 -18.77 -6.64 -13.52
N VAL A 193 -18.44 -6.27 -12.28
CA VAL A 193 -18.58 -4.89 -11.81
C VAL A 193 -17.24 -4.18 -12.03
N PRO A 194 -17.18 -3.09 -12.80
CA PRO A 194 -15.94 -2.37 -13.08
C PRO A 194 -15.23 -1.85 -11.82
N ALA A 195 -13.93 -1.57 -11.96
CA ALA A 195 -13.16 -0.83 -10.96
C ALA A 195 -13.78 0.55 -10.67
N GLY A 196 -13.51 1.10 -9.49
CA GLY A 196 -14.17 2.34 -9.05
C GLY A 196 -15.54 2.13 -8.41
N SER A 197 -15.99 0.88 -8.25
CA SER A 197 -17.21 0.57 -7.52
C SER A 197 -17.03 0.80 -6.01
N PRO A 198 -18.00 1.45 -5.31
CA PRO A 198 -17.97 1.63 -3.87
C PRO A 198 -18.39 0.34 -3.14
N SER A 199 -17.55 -0.13 -2.23
CA SER A 199 -17.79 -1.31 -1.41
C SER A 199 -17.08 -1.18 -0.06
N GLY A 200 -17.80 -1.45 1.03
CA GLY A 200 -17.22 -1.41 2.38
C GLY A 200 -16.64 -0.06 2.79
N GLY A 201 -17.15 1.05 2.26
CA GLY A 201 -16.69 2.40 2.59
C GLY A 201 -15.52 2.92 1.75
N VAL A 202 -15.02 2.13 0.78
CA VAL A 202 -13.92 2.52 -0.09
C VAL A 202 -14.28 2.41 -1.57
N ILE A 203 -13.65 3.24 -2.40
CA ILE A 203 -13.68 3.10 -3.87
C ILE A 203 -12.64 2.05 -4.26
N LYS A 204 -13.09 0.95 -4.87
CA LYS A 204 -12.24 -0.23 -5.06
C LYS A 204 -11.33 -0.10 -6.28
N PRO A 205 -10.00 -0.31 -6.14
CA PRO A 205 -9.02 -0.22 -7.22
C PRO A 205 -8.94 -1.50 -8.07
N HIS A 206 -10.05 -2.20 -8.23
CA HIS A 206 -10.17 -3.46 -8.95
C HIS A 206 -11.64 -3.70 -9.31
N SER A 207 -11.85 -4.52 -10.33
CA SER A 207 -13.16 -5.02 -10.72
C SER A 207 -13.55 -6.23 -9.88
N TYR A 208 -14.85 -6.51 -9.81
CA TYR A 208 -15.42 -7.71 -9.20
C TYR A 208 -15.93 -8.66 -10.28
N LEU A 209 -15.40 -9.88 -10.32
CA LEU A 209 -15.88 -10.95 -11.20
C LEU A 209 -16.81 -11.87 -10.42
N HIS A 210 -18.08 -11.88 -10.82
CA HIS A 210 -19.07 -12.79 -10.27
C HIS A 210 -19.15 -14.03 -11.16
N ASN A 211 -18.78 -15.18 -10.61
CA ASN A 211 -18.99 -16.46 -11.26
C ASN A 211 -20.48 -16.82 -11.24
N LYS A 212 -20.90 -17.70 -12.16
CA LYS A 212 -22.27 -18.25 -12.15
C LYS A 212 -22.53 -19.07 -10.89
N ASP A 213 -23.77 -19.01 -10.45
CA ASP A 213 -24.24 -19.77 -9.29
C ASP A 213 -24.42 -21.26 -9.60
N LEU A 214 -24.15 -22.08 -8.59
CA LEU A 214 -24.54 -23.47 -8.44
C LEU A 214 -25.73 -23.57 -7.46
N PRO A 215 -26.51 -24.67 -7.53
CA PRO A 215 -27.53 -24.96 -6.52
C PRO A 215 -26.96 -24.88 -5.09
N GLY A 216 -27.70 -24.24 -4.19
CA GLY A 216 -27.29 -24.06 -2.79
C GLY A 216 -26.46 -22.79 -2.52
N GLY A 217 -26.44 -21.83 -3.46
CA GLY A 217 -25.82 -20.52 -3.26
C GLY A 217 -24.29 -20.56 -3.21
N LYS A 218 -23.68 -21.50 -3.93
CA LYS A 218 -22.23 -21.57 -4.13
C LYS A 218 -21.91 -21.13 -5.54
N ASN A 219 -20.69 -20.68 -5.79
CA ASN A 219 -20.29 -20.30 -7.14
C ASN A 219 -19.58 -21.45 -7.86
N VAL A 220 -19.69 -21.46 -9.19
CA VAL A 220 -18.85 -22.31 -10.04
C VAL A 220 -17.37 -21.97 -9.78
N ARG A 221 -16.54 -23.01 -9.66
CA ARG A 221 -15.08 -22.86 -9.60
C ARG A 221 -14.54 -22.64 -11.00
N VAL A 222 -13.77 -21.58 -11.20
CA VAL A 222 -13.18 -21.20 -12.49
C VAL A 222 -11.64 -21.22 -12.41
N PRO A 223 -10.94 -21.60 -13.49
CA PRO A 223 -9.49 -21.46 -13.56
C PRO A 223 -9.11 -19.98 -13.73
N VAL A 224 -7.97 -19.58 -13.19
CA VAL A 224 -7.42 -18.22 -13.35
C VAL A 224 -6.07 -18.33 -14.06
N TYR A 225 -5.90 -17.54 -15.12
CA TYR A 225 -4.72 -17.58 -15.99
C TYR A 225 -3.98 -16.24 -16.00
N ALA A 226 -2.67 -16.30 -16.25
CA ALA A 226 -1.88 -15.12 -16.54
C ALA A 226 -2.36 -14.50 -17.86
N ILE A 227 -2.65 -13.19 -17.85
CA ILE A 227 -3.25 -12.49 -19.00
C ILE A 227 -2.20 -12.03 -20.04
N ALA A 228 -0.94 -12.01 -19.62
CA ALA A 228 0.22 -11.61 -20.39
C ALA A 228 1.45 -12.40 -19.91
N ASP A 229 2.54 -12.31 -20.67
CA ASP A 229 3.85 -12.65 -20.14
C ASP A 229 4.17 -11.70 -18.98
N SER A 230 4.50 -12.24 -17.81
CA SER A 230 4.61 -11.44 -16.58
C SER A 230 5.57 -12.07 -15.58
N VAL A 231 5.86 -11.33 -14.51
CA VAL A 231 6.65 -11.80 -13.37
C VAL A 231 5.83 -11.67 -12.10
N LEU A 232 5.71 -12.77 -11.36
CA LEU A 232 5.15 -12.77 -10.02
C LEU A 232 6.04 -11.95 -9.08
N THR A 233 5.45 -10.98 -8.39
CA THR A 233 6.18 -10.03 -7.55
C THR A 233 5.77 -10.08 -6.08
N SER A 234 4.53 -10.44 -5.79
CA SER A 234 4.05 -10.56 -4.41
C SER A 234 2.91 -11.57 -4.30
N VAL A 235 2.90 -12.29 -3.17
CA VAL A 235 1.83 -13.21 -2.78
C VAL A 235 1.48 -12.98 -1.31
N ALA A 236 0.22 -12.68 -1.03
CA ALA A 236 -0.37 -12.80 0.30
C ALA A 236 -1.16 -14.10 0.40
N TYR A 237 -1.18 -14.70 1.58
CA TYR A 237 -2.13 -15.72 1.97
C TYR A 237 -2.74 -15.29 3.29
N TYR A 238 -4.05 -15.11 3.35
CA TYR A 238 -4.68 -14.41 4.47
C TYR A 238 -6.09 -14.91 4.78
N ASP A 239 -6.49 -14.78 6.04
CA ASP A 239 -7.82 -15.07 6.53
C ASP A 239 -8.79 -13.92 6.20
N THR A 240 -9.92 -14.27 5.59
CA THR A 240 -10.96 -13.33 5.20
C THR A 240 -12.01 -13.17 6.30
N SER A 241 -12.76 -12.08 6.26
CA SER A 241 -13.88 -11.83 7.17
C SER A 241 -15.04 -12.83 7.03
N VAL A 242 -15.05 -13.63 5.96
CA VAL A 242 -16.04 -14.69 5.71
C VAL A 242 -15.56 -16.08 6.12
N GLY A 243 -14.41 -16.18 6.80
CA GLY A 243 -13.94 -17.40 7.44
C GLY A 243 -13.23 -18.38 6.50
N THR A 244 -12.70 -17.89 5.39
CA THR A 244 -11.85 -18.64 4.45
C THR A 244 -10.44 -18.05 4.43
N SER A 245 -9.46 -18.86 4.05
CA SER A 245 -8.10 -18.39 3.78
C SER A 245 -7.87 -18.35 2.28
N GLU A 246 -7.42 -17.22 1.74
CA GLU A 246 -7.38 -16.94 0.31
C GLU A 246 -6.10 -16.22 -0.10
N TYR A 247 -5.80 -16.22 -1.39
CA TYR A 247 -4.57 -15.62 -1.95
C TYR A 247 -4.85 -14.31 -2.67
N LEU A 248 -4.00 -13.33 -2.40
CA LEU A 248 -3.82 -12.10 -3.19
C LEU A 248 -2.47 -12.18 -3.90
N ILE A 249 -2.47 -11.98 -5.22
CA ILE A 249 -1.34 -12.27 -6.09
C ILE A 249 -1.09 -11.08 -7.02
N PHE A 250 0.13 -10.57 -7.05
CA PHE A 250 0.55 -9.46 -7.91
C PHE A 250 1.56 -9.91 -8.97
N PHE A 251 1.43 -9.33 -10.16
CA PHE A 251 2.31 -9.56 -11.29
C PHE A 251 2.68 -8.23 -11.94
N ASP A 252 3.94 -8.11 -12.34
CA ASP A 252 4.41 -7.02 -13.21
C ASP A 252 4.55 -7.56 -14.64
N VAL A 253 4.03 -6.80 -15.61
CA VAL A 253 4.11 -7.12 -17.06
C VAL A 253 5.26 -6.34 -17.68
N THR A 254 5.31 -5.05 -17.40
CA THR A 254 6.38 -4.12 -17.75
C THR A 254 6.68 -3.26 -16.52
N CYS A 255 7.53 -2.25 -16.65
CA CYS A 255 7.75 -1.34 -15.53
C CYS A 255 6.55 -0.46 -15.19
N GLU A 256 5.70 -0.23 -16.17
CA GLU A 256 4.53 0.63 -16.06
C GLU A 256 3.27 -0.16 -15.70
N ILE A 257 3.16 -1.37 -16.26
CA ILE A 257 1.93 -2.16 -16.23
C ILE A 257 2.06 -3.33 -15.26
N SER A 258 1.15 -3.38 -14.29
CA SER A 258 1.00 -4.48 -13.34
C SER A 258 -0.47 -4.90 -13.23
N TYR A 259 -0.70 -6.13 -12.75
CA TYR A 259 -2.05 -6.61 -12.45
C TYR A 259 -2.07 -7.45 -11.18
N LYS A 260 -3.26 -7.57 -10.59
CA LYS A 260 -3.49 -8.40 -9.41
C LYS A 260 -4.72 -9.25 -9.53
N PHE A 261 -4.71 -10.35 -8.80
CA PHE A 261 -5.89 -11.16 -8.50
C PHE A 261 -6.04 -11.33 -6.99
N ASP A 262 -7.25 -11.14 -6.46
CA ASP A 262 -7.59 -11.43 -5.06
C ASP A 262 -8.70 -12.49 -4.97
N HIS A 263 -8.92 -13.01 -3.77
CA HIS A 263 -9.89 -14.07 -3.51
C HIS A 263 -9.64 -15.34 -4.35
N ILE A 264 -8.36 -15.64 -4.58
CA ILE A 264 -7.94 -16.89 -5.23
C ILE A 264 -7.89 -17.99 -4.17
N MET A 265 -8.66 -19.07 -4.37
CA MET A 265 -8.85 -20.12 -3.36
C MET A 265 -7.72 -21.15 -3.36
N SER A 266 -7.11 -21.38 -4.52
CA SER A 266 -6.01 -22.33 -4.66
C SER A 266 -5.09 -21.89 -5.78
N VAL A 267 -3.78 -22.02 -5.58
CA VAL A 267 -2.77 -21.59 -6.54
C VAL A 267 -2.04 -22.76 -7.20
N ALA A 268 -1.46 -22.52 -8.37
CA ALA A 268 -0.64 -23.49 -9.08
C ALA A 268 0.64 -23.82 -8.30
N PRO A 269 1.25 -25.01 -8.50
CA PRO A 269 2.44 -25.43 -7.74
C PRO A 269 3.60 -24.43 -7.76
N LYS A 270 3.74 -23.67 -8.85
CA LYS A 270 4.77 -22.66 -9.04
C LYS A 270 4.64 -21.48 -8.06
N ILE A 271 3.41 -21.07 -7.76
CA ILE A 271 3.12 -20.03 -6.77
C ILE A 271 3.15 -20.63 -5.37
N LEU A 272 2.59 -21.84 -5.20
CA LEU A 272 2.57 -22.53 -3.90
C LEU A 272 3.99 -22.70 -3.32
N ALA A 273 4.99 -22.90 -4.17
CA ALA A 273 6.40 -23.04 -3.77
C ALA A 273 7.01 -21.78 -3.12
N VAL A 274 6.39 -20.61 -3.28
CA VAL A 274 6.85 -19.34 -2.69
C VAL A 274 5.81 -18.63 -1.85
N ALA A 275 4.57 -19.12 -1.85
CA ALA A 275 3.49 -18.54 -1.06
C ALA A 275 3.68 -18.84 0.44
N PRO A 276 3.18 -17.98 1.34
CA PRO A 276 3.15 -18.28 2.76
C PRO A 276 2.34 -19.56 3.04
N GLU A 277 2.83 -20.40 3.94
CA GLU A 277 2.13 -21.63 4.35
C GLU A 277 0.99 -21.36 5.34
N ILE A 278 1.13 -20.31 6.16
CA ILE A 278 0.19 -19.94 7.21
C ILE A 278 -0.50 -18.65 6.79
N PRO A 279 -1.84 -18.57 6.85
CA PRO A 279 -2.54 -17.34 6.53
C PRO A 279 -2.26 -16.25 7.58
N SER A 280 -2.07 -15.02 7.11
CA SER A 280 -2.04 -13.83 7.96
C SER A 280 -3.46 -13.33 8.25
N ASP A 281 -3.61 -12.54 9.30
CA ASP A 281 -4.79 -11.72 9.58
C ASP A 281 -4.93 -10.49 8.65
N THR A 282 -3.94 -10.24 7.78
CA THR A 282 -3.92 -9.13 6.84
C THR A 282 -3.63 -9.61 5.42
N SER A 283 -4.08 -8.84 4.42
CA SER A 283 -3.76 -9.07 3.01
C SER A 283 -2.42 -8.47 2.59
N GLU A 284 -1.52 -8.14 3.53
CA GLU A 284 -0.21 -7.61 3.18
C GLU A 284 0.61 -8.70 2.46
N GLY A 285 1.00 -8.41 1.23
CA GLY A 285 1.68 -9.38 0.37
C GLY A 285 3.15 -9.54 0.72
N ASN A 286 3.64 -10.78 0.68
CA ASN A 286 5.05 -11.08 0.78
C ASN A 286 5.69 -11.05 -0.60
N ARG A 287 6.79 -10.30 -0.73
CA ARG A 287 7.57 -10.31 -1.97
C ARG A 287 8.11 -11.69 -2.25
N THR A 288 8.03 -12.10 -3.51
CA THR A 288 8.55 -13.38 -3.97
C THR A 288 9.86 -13.19 -4.74
N PRO A 289 10.70 -14.22 -4.84
CA PRO A 289 11.66 -14.31 -5.94
C PRO A 289 10.94 -14.11 -7.28
N ALA A 290 11.64 -13.54 -8.26
CA ALA A 290 11.08 -13.34 -9.60
C ALA A 290 10.75 -14.70 -10.24
N ILE A 291 9.46 -14.92 -10.51
CA ILE A 291 8.96 -16.12 -11.19
C ILE A 291 8.20 -15.67 -12.44
N THR A 292 8.68 -16.06 -13.61
CA THR A 292 8.07 -15.68 -14.90
C THR A 292 6.85 -16.53 -15.20
N PHE A 293 5.80 -15.95 -15.77
CA PHE A 293 4.62 -16.64 -16.29
C PHE A 293 4.44 -16.30 -17.76
N LYS A 294 3.91 -17.25 -18.54
CA LYS A 294 3.48 -17.00 -19.92
C LYS A 294 2.00 -16.66 -19.99
N ALA A 295 1.62 -15.84 -20.96
CA ALA A 295 0.21 -15.59 -21.24
C ALA A 295 -0.55 -16.92 -21.42
N GLY A 296 -1.65 -17.09 -20.69
CA GLY A 296 -2.47 -18.30 -20.65
C GLY A 296 -1.99 -19.37 -19.66
N GLU A 297 -0.88 -19.18 -18.96
CA GLU A 297 -0.40 -20.09 -17.93
C GLU A 297 -1.34 -20.09 -16.71
N LEU A 298 -1.64 -21.27 -16.16
CA LEU A 298 -2.51 -21.41 -15.00
C LEU A 298 -1.87 -20.80 -13.75
N ILE A 299 -2.56 -19.84 -13.14
CA ILE A 299 -2.22 -19.23 -11.86
C ILE A 299 -2.88 -20.00 -10.71
N GLY A 300 -4.13 -20.41 -10.88
CA GLY A 300 -4.91 -20.99 -9.78
C GLY A 300 -6.38 -21.16 -10.13
N TYR A 301 -7.22 -21.14 -9.10
CA TYR A 301 -8.67 -21.24 -9.23
C TYR A 301 -9.38 -20.31 -8.24
N ALA A 302 -10.48 -19.72 -8.70
CA ALA A 302 -11.36 -18.89 -7.91
C ALA A 302 -12.78 -19.48 -7.90
N ASN A 303 -13.47 -19.33 -6.78
CA ASN A 303 -14.90 -19.56 -6.64
C ASN A 303 -15.54 -18.35 -5.93
N GLY A 304 -14.87 -17.20 -5.94
CA GLY A 304 -15.28 -16.01 -5.22
C GLY A 304 -14.97 -16.05 -3.73
N ALA A 305 -14.95 -14.87 -3.10
CA ALA A 305 -14.72 -14.71 -1.66
C ALA A 305 -15.69 -15.60 -0.86
N GLY A 306 -15.15 -16.42 0.04
CA GLY A 306 -15.95 -17.37 0.84
C GLY A 306 -16.67 -18.47 0.02
N GLY A 307 -16.35 -18.59 -1.27
CA GLY A 307 -17.03 -19.48 -2.23
C GLY A 307 -18.42 -19.01 -2.71
N GLN A 308 -18.79 -17.77 -2.42
CA GLN A 308 -20.11 -17.18 -2.75
C GLN A 308 -20.00 -15.74 -3.30
N GLY A 309 -18.94 -15.01 -3.00
CA GLY A 309 -18.72 -13.64 -3.44
C GLY A 309 -18.15 -13.50 -4.85
N ALA A 310 -17.75 -12.28 -5.20
CA ALA A 310 -16.89 -12.07 -6.36
C ALA A 310 -15.44 -12.40 -6.02
N TRP A 311 -14.60 -12.46 -7.05
CA TRP A 311 -13.15 -12.39 -6.91
C TRP A 311 -12.62 -11.18 -7.70
N ASP A 312 -11.42 -10.74 -7.37
CA ASP A 312 -10.98 -9.41 -7.75
C ASP A 312 -9.96 -9.44 -8.87
N PHE A 313 -10.06 -8.47 -9.78
CA PHE A 313 -9.09 -8.25 -10.84
C PHE A 313 -8.76 -6.77 -10.98
N GLY A 314 -7.51 -6.40 -10.71
CA GLY A 314 -7.02 -5.03 -10.85
C GLY A 314 -5.91 -4.95 -11.89
N VAL A 315 -5.85 -3.85 -12.62
CA VAL A 315 -4.75 -3.48 -13.53
C VAL A 315 -4.36 -2.06 -13.21
N TYR A 316 -3.05 -1.83 -13.21
CA TYR A 316 -2.45 -0.57 -12.85
C TYR A 316 -1.44 -0.14 -13.91
N ASP A 317 -1.48 1.15 -14.24
CA ASP A 317 -0.61 1.79 -15.22
C ASP A 317 -0.03 3.05 -14.59
N THR A 318 1.27 3.02 -14.29
CA THR A 318 1.94 4.15 -13.65
C THR A 318 2.12 5.36 -14.58
N THR A 319 1.86 5.22 -15.88
CA THR A 319 1.79 6.36 -16.82
C THR A 319 0.47 7.11 -16.76
N TYR A 320 -0.55 6.52 -16.12
CA TYR A 320 -1.85 7.13 -15.90
C TYR A 320 -2.00 7.57 -14.44
N THR A 321 -2.53 8.77 -14.21
CA THR A 321 -2.81 9.28 -12.85
C THR A 321 -4.24 9.76 -12.74
N ASN A 322 -5.03 9.04 -11.94
CA ASN A 322 -6.38 9.43 -11.54
C ASN A 322 -6.36 10.77 -10.80
N GLN A 323 -7.36 11.60 -11.09
CA GLN A 323 -7.54 12.92 -10.49
C GLN A 323 -8.61 12.87 -9.40
N PHE A 324 -8.28 13.38 -8.22
CA PHE A 324 -9.17 13.37 -7.05
C PHE A 324 -9.47 14.79 -6.59
N ALA A 325 -10.55 14.96 -5.79
CA ALA A 325 -10.90 16.26 -5.25
C ALA A 325 -9.84 16.78 -4.25
N ASN A 326 -9.15 15.87 -3.56
CA ASN A 326 -7.95 16.15 -2.77
C ASN A 326 -6.78 15.28 -3.24
N GLN A 327 -6.13 15.67 -4.34
CA GLN A 327 -5.02 14.89 -4.91
C GLN A 327 -3.89 14.64 -3.89
N GLU A 328 -3.61 15.61 -3.03
CA GLU A 328 -2.52 15.54 -2.05
C GLU A 328 -2.70 14.38 -1.07
N ARG A 329 -3.95 14.09 -0.67
CA ARG A 329 -4.25 12.92 0.18
C ARG A 329 -3.81 11.61 -0.46
N TYR A 330 -4.08 11.42 -1.74
CA TYR A 330 -3.77 10.16 -2.40
C TYR A 330 -2.25 10.00 -2.61
N VAL A 331 -1.54 11.10 -2.86
CA VAL A 331 -0.08 11.12 -2.96
C VAL A 331 0.58 10.90 -1.60
N LYS A 332 0.25 11.70 -0.58
CA LYS A 332 0.86 11.61 0.76
C LYS A 332 0.40 10.39 1.55
N GLY A 333 -0.81 9.91 1.29
CA GLY A 333 -1.37 8.71 1.88
C GLY A 333 -0.83 7.43 1.28
N ASN A 334 0.15 7.48 0.36
CA ASN A 334 0.74 6.31 -0.30
C ASN A 334 -0.32 5.41 -1.00
N MET A 335 -1.32 6.03 -1.63
CA MET A 335 -2.45 5.33 -2.25
C MET A 335 -2.17 4.98 -3.71
N GLY A 336 -0.98 4.45 -4.00
CA GLY A 336 -0.49 4.20 -5.37
C GLY A 336 -1.44 3.37 -6.24
N GLN A 337 -2.09 2.35 -5.68
CA GLN A 337 -3.13 1.60 -6.40
C GLN A 337 -4.26 2.51 -6.86
N LEU A 338 -4.77 3.39 -5.99
CA LEU A 338 -5.86 4.31 -6.37
C LEU A 338 -5.39 5.35 -7.37
N LEU A 339 -4.15 5.85 -7.26
CA LEU A 339 -3.58 6.79 -8.24
C LEU A 339 -3.50 6.19 -9.64
N HIS A 340 -3.13 4.91 -9.75
CA HIS A 340 -2.75 4.29 -11.03
C HIS A 340 -3.73 3.21 -11.52
N THR A 341 -4.89 3.04 -10.88
CA THR A 341 -5.92 2.11 -11.37
C THR A 341 -6.45 2.57 -12.72
N VAL A 342 -6.49 1.65 -13.68
CA VAL A 342 -7.12 1.83 -14.98
C VAL A 342 -8.26 0.83 -15.17
N CYS A 343 -9.07 1.00 -16.22
CA CYS A 343 -9.97 -0.07 -16.62
C CYS A 343 -9.15 -1.27 -17.11
N PRO A 344 -9.24 -2.45 -16.46
CA PRO A 344 -8.47 -3.62 -16.89
C PRO A 344 -8.78 -4.06 -18.32
N TYR A 345 -10.04 -3.90 -18.73
CA TYR A 345 -10.57 -4.44 -19.99
C TYR A 345 -10.11 -3.64 -21.20
N ASP A 346 -9.68 -2.38 -21.03
CA ASP A 346 -9.14 -1.56 -22.10
C ASP A 346 -7.79 -2.06 -22.63
N TYR A 347 -7.07 -2.85 -21.83
CA TYR A 347 -5.77 -3.41 -22.16
C TYR A 347 -5.85 -4.71 -22.95
N PHE A 348 -7.02 -5.35 -23.06
CA PHE A 348 -7.17 -6.57 -23.84
C PHE A 348 -7.27 -6.27 -25.33
N THR A 349 -6.68 -7.15 -26.14
CA THR A 349 -6.88 -7.16 -27.59
C THR A 349 -8.23 -7.78 -27.96
N GLU A 350 -8.77 -7.42 -29.13
CA GLU A 350 -9.98 -8.08 -29.64
C GLU A 350 -9.71 -9.54 -30.04
N PRO A 351 -10.67 -10.46 -29.85
CA PRO A 351 -12.07 -10.25 -29.43
C PRO A 351 -12.30 -10.21 -27.91
N LEU A 352 -11.26 -10.39 -27.09
CA LEU A 352 -11.40 -10.54 -25.64
C LEU A 352 -11.93 -9.27 -24.98
N LYS A 353 -11.49 -8.09 -25.44
CA LYS A 353 -12.02 -6.81 -24.98
C LYS A 353 -13.55 -6.76 -25.10
N SER A 354 -14.08 -6.94 -26.32
CA SER A 354 -15.53 -6.91 -26.52
C SER A 354 -16.28 -7.99 -25.72
N GLN A 355 -15.70 -9.18 -25.56
CA GLN A 355 -16.29 -10.25 -24.75
C GLN A 355 -16.37 -9.88 -23.25
N MET A 356 -15.36 -9.22 -22.69
CA MET A 356 -15.37 -8.78 -21.30
C MET A 356 -16.29 -7.58 -21.09
N TYR A 357 -16.35 -6.64 -22.04
CA TYR A 357 -17.31 -5.53 -21.98
C TYR A 357 -18.76 -6.01 -22.00
N ALA A 358 -19.07 -7.07 -22.75
CA ALA A 358 -20.40 -7.69 -22.76
C ALA A 358 -20.80 -8.32 -21.41
N LEU A 359 -19.85 -8.54 -20.51
CA LEU A 359 -20.09 -9.07 -19.17
C LEU A 359 -20.23 -7.97 -18.11
N LEU A 360 -20.05 -6.69 -18.46
CA LEU A 360 -20.20 -5.61 -17.48
C LEU A 360 -21.63 -5.53 -16.96
N GLY A 361 -21.76 -5.30 -15.65
CA GLY A 361 -23.03 -5.39 -14.96
C GLY A 361 -22.96 -5.02 -13.49
N THR A 362 -23.89 -5.57 -12.72
CA THR A 362 -24.11 -5.24 -11.31
C THR A 362 -23.77 -6.40 -10.38
N HIS A 363 -23.66 -6.11 -9.07
CA HIS A 363 -23.32 -7.09 -8.04
C HIS A 363 -24.35 -8.22 -7.86
N ASP A 364 -25.60 -7.99 -8.28
CA ASP A 364 -26.67 -8.99 -8.33
C ASP A 364 -26.64 -9.82 -9.64
N GLN A 365 -25.49 -9.86 -10.32
CA GLN A 365 -25.23 -10.66 -11.51
C GLN A 365 -26.07 -10.29 -12.75
N ARG A 366 -26.62 -9.08 -12.80
CA ARG A 366 -27.35 -8.59 -13.98
C ARG A 366 -26.41 -7.85 -14.94
N LEU A 367 -26.40 -8.29 -16.20
CA LEU A 367 -25.68 -7.61 -17.28
C LEU A 367 -26.36 -6.28 -17.61
N VAL A 368 -25.55 -5.26 -17.87
CA VAL A 368 -26.01 -3.94 -18.27
C VAL A 368 -25.31 -3.56 -19.57
N PRO A 369 -26.05 -3.24 -20.65
CA PRO A 369 -25.45 -2.81 -21.91
C PRO A 369 -24.84 -1.41 -21.77
N ASP A 370 -23.89 -1.09 -22.66
CA ASP A 370 -23.30 0.25 -22.79
C ASP A 370 -22.68 0.80 -21.49
N VAL A 371 -22.18 -0.10 -20.63
CA VAL A 371 -21.47 0.28 -19.42
C VAL A 371 -20.09 0.80 -19.78
N GLU A 372 -19.81 2.02 -19.35
CA GLU A 372 -18.47 2.55 -19.31
C GLU A 372 -17.69 1.85 -18.18
N CYS A 373 -16.50 1.36 -18.52
CA CYS A 373 -15.59 0.81 -17.52
C CYS A 373 -14.89 1.96 -16.79
N THR A 374 -15.07 2.03 -15.48
CA THR A 374 -14.60 3.15 -14.67
C THR A 374 -13.25 2.87 -14.01
N THR A 375 -12.64 3.91 -13.45
CA THR A 375 -11.44 3.86 -12.59
C THR A 375 -11.79 4.30 -11.17
N THR A 376 -10.79 4.38 -10.30
CA THR A 376 -10.91 4.97 -8.94
C THR A 376 -11.19 6.47 -8.94
N GLN A 377 -11.05 7.17 -10.07
CA GLN A 377 -11.44 8.57 -10.22
C GLN A 377 -12.97 8.72 -10.18
N ARG A 378 -13.53 8.74 -8.96
CA ARG A 378 -14.96 8.90 -8.69
C ARG A 378 -15.29 10.21 -7.99
N ASP A 379 -14.25 10.92 -7.54
CA ASP A 379 -14.39 12.21 -6.90
C ASP A 379 -14.92 13.26 -7.89
N VAL A 380 -15.93 14.01 -7.46
CA VAL A 380 -16.38 15.22 -8.15
C VAL A 380 -16.19 16.42 -7.21
N PRO A 381 -15.25 17.34 -7.50
CA PRO A 381 -15.03 18.52 -6.67
C PRO A 381 -16.33 19.28 -6.40
N GLY A 382 -16.57 19.66 -5.14
CA GLY A 382 -17.81 20.35 -4.76
C GLY A 382 -19.04 19.45 -4.54
N ALA A 383 -19.02 18.18 -4.98
CA ALA A 383 -20.16 17.27 -4.89
C ALA A 383 -19.89 16.06 -3.99
N VAL A 384 -20.93 15.25 -3.70
CA VAL A 384 -20.82 14.11 -2.79
C VAL A 384 -20.08 12.89 -3.37
N ALA A 385 -20.01 12.75 -4.70
CA ALA A 385 -19.38 11.60 -5.32
C ALA A 385 -17.89 11.50 -4.96
N GLY A 386 -17.41 10.30 -4.60
CA GLY A 386 -16.02 10.03 -4.26
C GLY A 386 -15.83 9.21 -2.99
N ALA A 387 -14.57 9.20 -2.54
CA ALA A 387 -14.17 8.65 -1.26
C ALA A 387 -14.11 9.74 -0.18
N TRP A 388 -14.50 9.40 1.05
CA TRP A 388 -14.52 10.30 2.20
C TRP A 388 -13.87 9.64 3.43
N PHE A 389 -13.11 10.43 4.17
CA PHE A 389 -12.20 10.01 5.25
C PHE A 389 -12.68 10.58 6.59
N ASP A 390 -12.44 9.87 7.70
CA ASP A 390 -12.82 10.33 9.04
C ASP A 390 -11.80 11.29 9.67
N THR A 391 -10.77 11.69 8.92
CA THR A 391 -9.70 12.57 9.39
C THR A 391 -9.21 13.51 8.30
N GLN A 392 -8.83 14.73 8.68
CA GLN A 392 -8.13 15.69 7.81
C GLN A 392 -6.65 15.33 7.62
N VAL A 393 -6.11 14.41 8.43
CA VAL A 393 -4.72 13.95 8.30
C VAL A 393 -4.56 13.22 6.96
N LEU A 394 -3.55 13.64 6.20
CA LEU A 394 -3.28 13.14 4.84
C LEU A 394 -2.43 11.86 4.80
N GLU A 395 -1.86 11.46 5.94
CA GLU A 395 -1.18 10.17 6.09
C GLU A 395 -2.18 9.01 5.87
N PHE A 396 -1.64 7.81 5.61
CA PHE A 396 -2.45 6.65 5.24
C PHE A 396 -3.63 6.44 6.20
N SER A 397 -4.83 6.59 5.65
CA SER A 397 -6.10 6.29 6.30
C SER A 397 -7.06 5.77 5.24
N ASP A 398 -7.72 4.65 5.52
CA ASP A 398 -8.75 4.14 4.62
C ASP A 398 -9.95 5.08 4.62
N ALA A 399 -10.52 5.30 3.43
CA ALA A 399 -11.83 5.93 3.33
C ALA A 399 -12.87 5.14 4.15
N LYS A 400 -13.78 5.89 4.76
CA LYS A 400 -14.85 5.35 5.61
C LYS A 400 -16.20 5.39 4.92
N VAL A 401 -16.35 6.26 3.92
CA VAL A 401 -17.56 6.37 3.12
C VAL A 401 -17.16 6.45 1.66
N ALA A 402 -17.83 5.66 0.83
CA ALA A 402 -17.66 5.72 -0.61
C ALA A 402 -19.01 5.88 -1.27
N ILE A 403 -19.11 6.90 -2.13
CA ILE A 403 -20.35 7.29 -2.81
C ILE A 403 -20.07 7.42 -4.29
N ALA A 404 -20.70 6.60 -5.11
CA ALA A 404 -20.55 6.69 -6.55
C ALA A 404 -21.76 6.09 -7.26
N MET A 405 -21.83 6.32 -8.57
CA MET A 405 -22.76 5.61 -9.42
C MET A 405 -22.21 4.22 -9.76
N LEU A 406 -23.05 3.19 -9.78
CA LEU A 406 -22.78 1.85 -10.30
C LEU A 406 -23.49 1.62 -11.65
N PRO A 407 -23.04 0.65 -12.46
CA PRO A 407 -23.69 0.29 -13.72
C PRO A 407 -25.22 0.22 -13.63
N GLY A 408 -25.90 0.80 -14.62
CA GLY A 408 -27.36 0.88 -14.65
C GLY A 408 -27.94 2.03 -13.83
N ASP A 409 -27.19 3.13 -13.67
CA ASP A 409 -27.61 4.33 -12.95
C ASP A 409 -28.02 4.07 -11.49
N ILE A 410 -27.28 3.20 -10.79
CA ILE A 410 -27.56 2.88 -9.40
C ILE A 410 -26.67 3.74 -8.50
N VAL A 411 -27.27 4.59 -7.67
CA VAL A 411 -26.51 5.30 -6.62
C VAL A 411 -26.12 4.32 -5.55
N ALA A 412 -24.87 4.37 -5.13
CA ALA A 412 -24.29 3.46 -4.17
C ALA A 412 -23.55 4.24 -3.08
N ILE A 413 -24.01 4.09 -1.83
CA ILE A 413 -23.41 4.68 -0.63
C ILE A 413 -23.02 3.50 0.29
N THR A 414 -21.76 3.45 0.70
CA THR A 414 -21.22 2.33 1.51
C THR A 414 -20.39 2.82 2.69
N GLY A 415 -20.24 1.98 3.71
CA GLY A 415 -19.29 2.17 4.82
C GLY A 415 -19.89 2.64 6.15
N ILE A 416 -21.11 3.19 6.16
CA ILE A 416 -21.75 3.72 7.37
C ILE A 416 -22.83 2.76 7.86
N GLY A 417 -22.44 1.83 8.72
CA GLY A 417 -23.36 0.87 9.34
C GLY A 417 -24.10 -0.03 8.35
N GLY A 418 -23.79 0.02 7.05
CA GLY A 418 -24.41 -0.71 5.96
C GLY A 418 -24.36 0.05 4.63
N ASP A 419 -24.96 -0.54 3.60
CA ASP A 419 -24.97 -0.02 2.25
C ASP A 419 -26.39 0.41 1.84
N VAL A 420 -26.48 1.49 1.07
CA VAL A 420 -27.71 1.90 0.36
C VAL A 420 -27.44 1.87 -1.14
N ARG A 421 -28.39 1.27 -1.85
CA ARG A 421 -28.43 1.20 -3.32
C ARG A 421 -29.77 1.77 -3.78
N ILE A 422 -29.72 2.77 -4.67
CA ILE A 422 -30.92 3.48 -5.13
C ILE A 422 -30.91 3.44 -6.65
N SER A 423 -31.90 2.75 -7.22
CA SER A 423 -32.02 2.64 -8.67
C SER A 423 -32.64 3.89 -9.28
N LYS A 424 -32.27 4.24 -10.51
CA LYS A 424 -32.89 5.32 -11.25
C LYS A 424 -34.40 5.18 -11.32
N GLY A 425 -35.10 6.28 -11.09
CA GLY A 425 -36.57 6.32 -10.99
C GLY A 425 -37.12 6.10 -9.58
N GLN A 426 -36.29 5.72 -8.60
CA GLN A 426 -36.73 5.72 -7.19
C GLN A 426 -36.82 7.15 -6.63
N PRO A 427 -37.69 7.43 -5.64
CA PRO A 427 -38.04 8.79 -5.23
C PRO A 427 -36.88 9.66 -4.74
N THR A 428 -35.85 9.06 -4.15
CA THR A 428 -34.68 9.78 -3.61
C THR A 428 -33.44 9.63 -4.50
N TRP A 429 -33.61 9.09 -5.71
CA TRP A 429 -32.51 8.99 -6.66
C TRP A 429 -32.05 10.39 -7.06
N LEU A 430 -30.77 10.64 -6.90
CA LEU A 430 -30.07 11.84 -7.35
C LEU A 430 -28.65 11.40 -7.73
N ASP A 431 -28.14 11.91 -8.85
CA ASP A 431 -26.75 11.66 -9.23
C ASP A 431 -25.81 12.26 -8.16
N PRO A 432 -24.94 11.47 -7.52
CA PRO A 432 -24.03 11.98 -6.50
C PRO A 432 -23.04 13.00 -7.03
N GLY A 433 -22.73 13.01 -8.33
CA GLY A 433 -21.92 14.06 -8.95
C GLY A 433 -22.62 15.42 -9.02
N LEU A 434 -23.94 15.45 -8.86
CA LEU A 434 -24.75 16.68 -8.89
C LEU A 434 -25.16 17.18 -7.49
N LEU A 435 -24.91 16.40 -6.43
CA LEU A 435 -25.25 16.80 -5.07
C LEU A 435 -24.16 17.69 -4.46
N THR A 436 -24.39 19.01 -4.45
CA THR A 436 -23.47 20.02 -3.89
C THR A 436 -23.99 20.72 -2.63
N THR A 437 -25.18 20.35 -2.16
CA THR A 437 -25.84 20.94 -0.98
C THR A 437 -26.29 19.84 -0.02
N THR A 438 -27.58 19.78 0.32
CA THR A 438 -28.17 18.72 1.13
C THR A 438 -29.04 17.78 0.29
N HIS A 439 -29.08 16.50 0.65
CA HIS A 439 -30.04 15.54 0.11
C HIS A 439 -30.19 14.35 1.05
N CYS A 440 -31.37 13.74 1.04
CA CYS A 440 -31.60 12.48 1.75
C CYS A 440 -31.81 11.34 0.75
N TYR A 441 -30.83 10.44 0.71
CA TYR A 441 -30.89 9.19 -0.02
C TYR A 441 -31.64 8.16 0.82
N SER A 442 -32.61 7.45 0.24
CA SER A 442 -33.32 6.37 0.93
C SER A 442 -33.58 5.18 0.02
N GLY A 443 -33.19 4.00 0.51
CA GLY A 443 -33.34 2.71 -0.16
C GLY A 443 -33.23 1.58 0.86
N SER A 444 -33.85 0.44 0.55
CA SER A 444 -33.76 -0.78 1.38
C SER A 444 -34.12 -0.58 2.86
N GLY A 445 -35.09 0.29 3.16
CA GLY A 445 -35.56 0.57 4.53
C GLY A 445 -34.64 1.46 5.36
N ARG A 446 -33.57 2.00 4.76
CA ARG A 446 -32.61 2.91 5.38
C ARG A 446 -32.54 4.24 4.65
N TRP A 447 -31.96 5.22 5.30
CA TRP A 447 -31.66 6.50 4.69
C TRP A 447 -30.29 7.03 5.13
N PHE A 448 -29.70 7.85 4.28
CA PHE A 448 -28.53 8.68 4.54
C PHE A 448 -28.89 10.14 4.22
N PHE A 449 -28.88 11.00 5.23
CA PHE A 449 -29.01 12.44 5.03
C PHE A 449 -27.62 13.02 4.94
N ILE A 450 -27.33 13.69 3.83
CA ILE A 450 -26.02 14.23 3.50
C ILE A 450 -26.11 15.74 3.36
N GLU A 451 -25.11 16.43 3.88
CA GLU A 451 -24.87 17.85 3.71
C GLU A 451 -23.41 18.09 3.32
N ILE A 452 -23.21 18.73 2.16
CA ILE A 452 -21.89 19.21 1.74
C ILE A 452 -21.58 20.55 2.41
N GLN A 453 -20.38 20.66 2.97
CA GLN A 453 -19.87 21.79 3.74
C GLN A 453 -18.49 22.19 3.23
N ALA A 454 -17.98 23.33 3.73
CA ALA A 454 -16.62 23.83 3.48
C ALA A 454 -16.19 23.73 1.99
N ASP A 455 -17.00 24.32 1.10
CA ASP A 455 -16.78 24.33 -0.36
C ASP A 455 -16.59 22.94 -1.01
N GLY A 456 -17.18 21.89 -0.42
CA GLY A 456 -17.10 20.53 -0.97
C GLY A 456 -15.98 19.66 -0.43
N MET A 457 -15.28 20.12 0.61
CA MET A 457 -14.19 19.38 1.26
C MET A 457 -14.60 18.70 2.56
N GLU A 458 -15.76 19.07 3.10
CA GLU A 458 -16.37 18.43 4.27
C GLU A 458 -17.77 17.93 3.91
N MET A 459 -18.14 16.78 4.49
CA MET A 459 -19.46 16.20 4.34
C MET A 459 -19.98 15.77 5.70
N ALA A 460 -21.09 16.35 6.14
CA ALA A 460 -21.83 15.85 7.28
C ALA A 460 -22.85 14.81 6.80
N ILE A 461 -22.85 13.63 7.43
CA ILE A 461 -23.76 12.54 7.08
C ILE A 461 -24.37 11.93 8.34
N ALA A 462 -25.67 11.68 8.28
CA ALA A 462 -26.40 10.93 9.29
C ALA A 462 -27.12 9.76 8.62
N ASP A 463 -27.31 8.67 9.34
CA ASP A 463 -28.06 7.52 8.87
C ASP A 463 -29.17 7.11 9.83
N GLY A 464 -30.11 6.34 9.30
CA GLY A 464 -31.19 5.79 10.09
C GLY A 464 -32.09 4.85 9.30
N SER A 465 -33.22 4.52 9.91
CA SER A 465 -34.28 3.70 9.31
C SER A 465 -35.58 4.49 9.16
N GLY A 466 -36.46 4.03 8.29
CA GLY A 466 -37.76 4.67 8.04
C GLY A 466 -37.69 5.76 6.97
N GLY A 467 -38.51 6.80 7.13
CA GLY A 467 -38.58 7.92 6.18
C GLY A 467 -37.43 8.90 6.32
N CYS A 468 -37.04 9.52 5.20
CA CYS A 468 -36.04 10.58 5.18
C CYS A 468 -36.43 11.76 6.08
N PRO A 469 -35.54 12.22 6.99
CA PRO A 469 -35.79 13.43 7.75
C PRO A 469 -35.75 14.67 6.83
N GLY A 470 -36.46 15.73 7.23
CA GLY A 470 -36.50 16.98 6.47
C GLY A 470 -35.29 17.90 6.67
N ALA A 471 -34.37 17.56 7.59
CA ALA A 471 -33.16 18.32 7.90
C ALA A 471 -32.08 17.39 8.46
N LEU A 472 -30.82 17.85 8.44
CA LEU A 472 -29.68 17.11 8.98
C LEU A 472 -29.87 16.85 10.49
N PRO A 473 -29.84 15.58 10.93
CA PRO A 473 -29.91 15.23 12.34
C PRO A 473 -28.72 15.78 13.16
N ALA A 474 -28.96 16.17 14.41
CA ALA A 474 -27.96 16.79 15.31
C ALA A 474 -26.77 15.88 15.72
N GLY A 475 -26.73 14.63 15.25
CA GLY A 475 -25.67 13.65 15.49
C GLY A 475 -24.94 13.21 14.22
N ALA A 476 -24.99 14.03 13.15
CA ALA A 476 -24.27 13.74 11.92
C ALA A 476 -22.76 13.66 12.15
N THR A 477 -22.11 12.69 11.51
CA THR A 477 -20.66 12.55 11.50
C THR A 477 -20.10 13.37 10.33
N VAL A 478 -19.00 14.08 10.57
CA VAL A 478 -18.30 14.84 9.53
C VAL A 478 -17.16 13.98 8.96
N TYR A 479 -17.10 13.92 7.63
CA TYR A 479 -16.03 13.31 6.87
C TYR A 479 -15.36 14.35 5.97
N TYR A 480 -14.14 14.03 5.54
CA TYR A 480 -13.23 14.92 4.85
C TYR A 480 -12.78 14.31 3.53
N ARG A 481 -12.32 15.17 2.62
CA ARG A 481 -11.59 14.76 1.43
C ARG A 481 -10.09 14.80 1.60
#